data_AF-A0A8S1NQ75-F1
#
_entry.id   AF-A0A8S1NQ75-F1
#
_cell.length_a   1.000
_cell.length_b   1.000
_cell.length_c   1.000
_cell.angle_alpha   90.00
_cell.angle_beta   90.00
_cell.angle_gamma   90.00
#
_symmetry.space_group_name_H-M   'P 1'
#
loop_
_entity.id
_entity.type
_entity.pdbx_description
1 polymer ?
#
loop_
_entity_poly.entity_id
_entity_poly.type
_entity_poly.pdbx_seq_one_letter_code
_entity_poly.pdbx_strand_id
1 'polypeptide(L)'
;MNRFQEALEILEHAITKDTQNNQYYHLKAKILFKLNFVKESLSAFDEAIKRNQNDPYQYHNKGIQYQFMNQQLYIFCQIHMRNLQNMKILPYKEI
;
A
#
# COMPACT_ATOMS: atom_id res chain seq x y z
N MET A 1 14.85 -7.08 -5.47
CA MET A 1 14.25 -7.02 -4.12
C MET A 1 15.30 -6.90 -3.02
N ASN A 2 16.45 -6.23 -3.25
CA ASN A 2 17.45 -5.99 -2.19
C ASN A 2 17.61 -4.49 -1.91
N ARG A 3 17.73 -3.69 -2.98
CA ARG A 3 17.88 -2.24 -2.89
C ARG A 3 16.75 -1.50 -2.18
N PHE A 4 15.53 -2.04 -2.18
CA PHE A 4 14.40 -1.41 -1.48
C PHE A 4 14.46 -1.66 0.03
N GLN A 5 14.91 -2.84 0.45
CA GLN A 5 15.14 -3.18 1.85
C GLN A 5 16.33 -2.40 2.41
N GLU A 6 17.45 -2.34 1.68
CA GLU A 6 18.59 -1.47 2.05
C GLU A 6 18.16 0.00 2.16
N ALA A 7 17.31 0.48 1.23
CA ALA A 7 16.78 1.84 1.31
C ALA A 7 15.89 2.06 2.54
N LEU A 8 15.10 1.05 2.95
CA LEU A 8 14.32 1.12 4.19
C LEU A 8 15.22 1.18 5.41
N GLU A 9 16.27 0.37 5.48
CA GLU A 9 17.24 0.39 6.60
C GLU A 9 17.93 1.76 6.73
N ILE A 10 18.40 2.31 5.60
CA ILE A 10 18.98 3.67 5.58
C ILE A 10 17.96 4.71 6.01
N LEU A 11 16.70 4.57 5.60
CA LEU A 11 15.63 5.48 6.01
C LEU A 11 15.30 5.37 7.49
N GLU A 12 15.30 4.18 8.08
CA GLU A 12 15.16 4.03 9.53
C GLU A 12 16.28 4.76 10.26
N HIS A 13 17.53 4.60 9.80
CA HIS A 13 18.65 5.37 10.36
C HIS A 13 18.46 6.88 10.21
N ALA A 14 18.03 7.37 9.05
CA ALA A 14 17.75 8.80 8.86
C ALA A 14 16.63 9.29 9.81
N ILE A 15 15.55 8.52 9.95
CA ILE A 15 14.44 8.80 10.87
C ILE A 15 14.92 8.86 12.32
N THR A 16 15.82 7.98 12.75
CA THR A 16 16.36 8.02 14.11
C THR A 16 17.24 9.25 14.38
N LYS A 17 17.84 9.83 13.34
CA LYS A 17 18.67 11.04 13.44
C LYS A 17 17.84 12.32 13.41
N ASP A 18 16.81 12.36 12.60
CA ASP A 18 15.84 13.46 12.53
C ASP A 18 14.43 12.89 12.44
N THR A 19 13.78 12.89 13.59
CA THR A 19 12.44 12.33 13.75
C THR A 19 11.35 13.27 13.26
N GLN A 20 11.64 14.55 13.01
CA GLN A 20 10.62 15.56 12.66
C GLN A 20 10.48 15.76 11.15
N ASN A 21 11.47 15.35 10.37
CA ASN A 21 11.41 15.46 8.92
C ASN A 21 10.37 14.51 8.32
N ASN A 22 9.26 15.08 7.86
CA ASN A 22 8.15 14.37 7.24
C ASN A 22 8.55 13.63 5.94
N GLN A 23 9.60 14.08 5.25
CA GLN A 23 10.01 13.52 3.96
C GLN A 23 10.54 12.09 4.09
N TYR A 24 11.15 11.74 5.22
CA TYR A 24 11.62 10.36 5.43
C TYR A 24 10.47 9.37 5.55
N TYR A 25 9.41 9.74 6.27
CA TYR A 25 8.20 8.94 6.40
C TYR A 25 7.44 8.84 5.07
N HIS A 26 7.40 9.93 4.31
CA HIS A 26 6.87 9.94 2.94
C HIS A 26 7.62 8.96 2.02
N LEU A 27 8.96 8.99 2.05
CA LEU A 27 9.77 8.14 1.19
C LEU A 27 9.67 6.66 1.61
N LYS A 28 9.64 6.40 2.93
CA LYS A 28 9.35 5.08 3.50
C LYS A 28 8.02 4.54 3.01
N ALA A 29 6.95 5.34 3.07
CA ALA A 29 5.63 4.95 2.57
C ALA A 29 5.68 4.57 1.08
N LYS A 30 6.31 5.40 0.24
CA LYS A 30 6.44 5.10 -1.20
C LYS A 30 7.21 3.80 -1.47
N ILE A 31 8.24 3.49 -0.70
CA ILE A 31 9.00 2.25 -0.86
C ILE A 31 8.17 1.05 -0.41
N LEU A 32 7.49 1.15 0.73
CA LEU A 32 6.58 0.10 1.24
C LEU A 32 5.46 -0.21 0.24
N PHE A 33 4.90 0.83 -0.39
CA PHE A 33 3.91 0.67 -1.46
C PHE A 33 4.47 -0.09 -2.67
N LYS A 34 5.68 0.22 -3.12
CA LYS A 34 6.34 -0.49 -4.23
C LYS A 34 6.63 -1.96 -3.89
N LEU A 35 6.81 -2.27 -2.60
CA LEU A 35 6.96 -3.63 -2.09
C LEU A 35 5.61 -4.33 -1.81
N ASN A 36 4.48 -3.69 -2.12
CA ASN A 36 3.12 -4.17 -1.87
C ASN A 36 2.75 -4.32 -0.38
N PHE A 37 3.51 -3.67 0.52
CA PHE A 37 3.19 -3.52 1.95
C PHE A 37 2.26 -2.33 2.16
N VAL A 38 1.02 -2.47 1.69
CA VAL A 38 0.08 -1.35 1.57
C VAL A 38 -0.37 -0.81 2.95
N LYS A 39 -0.53 -1.66 3.96
CA LYS A 39 -0.96 -1.24 5.30
C LYS A 39 0.12 -0.42 6.00
N GLU A 40 1.36 -0.91 5.95
CA GLU A 40 2.54 -0.27 6.51
C GLU A 40 2.83 1.05 5.80
N SER A 41 2.61 1.09 4.49
CA SER A 41 2.70 2.31 3.72
C SER A 41 1.70 3.39 4.17
N LEU A 42 0.43 3.02 4.38
CA LEU A 42 -0.58 3.96 4.87
C LEU A 42 -0.21 4.51 6.26
N SER A 43 0.30 3.65 7.14
CA SER A 43 0.77 4.06 8.47
C SER A 43 1.96 5.02 8.37
N ALA A 44 2.90 4.81 7.44
CA ALA A 44 4.01 5.72 7.21
C ALA A 44 3.53 7.08 6.66
N PHE A 45 2.50 7.12 5.80
CA PHE A 45 1.87 8.39 5.40
C PHE A 45 1.18 9.10 6.56
N ASP A 46 0.53 8.37 7.48
CA ASP A 46 -0.04 8.98 8.69
C ASP A 46 1.02 9.62 9.58
N GLU A 47 2.17 8.98 9.73
CA GLU A 47 3.30 9.56 10.44
C GLU A 47 3.89 10.79 9.72
N ALA A 48 3.94 10.78 8.39
CA ALA A 48 4.35 11.96 7.61
C ALA A 48 3.39 13.14 7.81
N ILE A 49 2.07 12.89 7.77
CA ILE A 49 1.02 13.89 7.97
C ILE A 49 1.06 14.47 9.38
N LYS A 50 1.25 13.63 10.41
CA LYS A 50 1.34 14.09 11.80
C LYS A 50 2.45 15.12 12.00
N ARG A 51 3.58 14.97 11.31
CA ARG A 51 4.74 15.87 11.39
C ARG A 51 4.57 17.15 10.59
N ASN A 52 3.87 17.07 9.46
CA ASN A 52 3.53 18.24 8.67
C ASN A 52 2.14 18.12 8.08
N GLN A 53 1.17 18.67 8.81
CA GLN A 53 -0.24 18.69 8.42
C GLN A 53 -0.52 19.67 7.28
N ASN A 54 0.42 20.57 7.00
CA ASN A 54 0.28 21.60 5.96
C ASN A 54 0.84 21.16 4.61
N ASP A 55 1.34 19.92 4.50
CA ASP A 55 1.86 19.38 3.24
C ASP A 55 0.74 18.64 2.47
N PRO A 56 0.12 19.28 1.45
CA PRO A 56 -0.96 18.68 0.68
C PRO A 56 -0.51 17.44 -0.10
N TYR A 57 0.79 17.31 -0.39
CA TYR A 57 1.30 16.15 -1.11
C TYR A 57 1.13 14.87 -0.29
N GLN A 58 1.18 14.91 1.04
CA GLN A 58 1.00 13.71 1.86
C GLN A 58 -0.42 13.16 1.76
N TYR A 59 -1.43 14.04 1.79
CA TYR A 59 -2.83 13.67 1.61
C TYR A 59 -3.11 13.14 0.21
N HIS A 60 -2.57 13.81 -0.82
CA HIS A 60 -2.69 13.36 -2.20
C HIS A 60 -2.12 11.94 -2.39
N ASN A 61 -0.91 11.69 -1.90
CA ASN A 61 -0.28 10.37 -2.02
C ASN A 61 -1.00 9.30 -1.21
N LYS A 62 -1.51 9.63 -0.01
CA LYS A 62 -2.37 8.71 0.75
C LYS A 62 -3.66 8.38 0.00
N GLY A 63 -4.27 9.35 -0.67
CA GLY A 63 -5.44 9.16 -1.54
C GLY A 63 -5.19 8.18 -2.68
N ILE A 64 -4.03 8.28 -3.35
CA ILE A 64 -3.62 7.33 -4.40
C ILE A 64 -3.55 5.89 -3.84
N GLN A 65 -3.09 5.71 -2.61
CA GLN A 65 -3.01 4.38 -1.99
C GLN A 65 -4.39 3.78 -1.73
N TYR A 66 -5.35 4.58 -1.25
CA TYR A 66 -6.73 4.14 -1.09
C TYR A 66 -7.38 3.79 -2.41
N GLN A 67 -7.13 4.56 -3.47
CA GLN A 67 -7.60 4.21 -4.82
C GLN A 67 -7.05 2.86 -5.26
N PHE A 68 -5.76 2.61 -5.03
CA PHE A 68 -5.13 1.33 -5.36
C PHE A 68 -5.72 0.16 -4.57
N MET A 69 -5.97 0.33 -3.26
CA MET A 69 -6.66 -0.68 -2.44
C MET A 69 -8.07 -0.97 -2.94
N ASN A 70 -8.85 0.06 -3.25
CA ASN A 70 -10.21 -0.10 -3.77
C ASN A 70 -10.21 -0.82 -5.12
N GLN A 71 -9.26 -0.51 -6.01
CA GLN A 71 -9.08 -1.23 -7.27
C GLN A 71 -8.69 -2.70 -7.06
N GLN A 72 -7.77 -2.98 -6.14
CA GLN A 72 -7.40 -4.36 -5.80
C GLN A 72 -8.60 -5.15 -5.25
N LEU A 73 -9.39 -4.56 -4.34
CA LEU A 73 -10.59 -5.17 -3.79
C LEU A 73 -11.64 -5.45 -4.89
N TYR A 74 -11.84 -4.49 -5.79
CA TYR A 74 -12.75 -4.65 -6.92
C TYR A 74 -12.35 -5.81 -7.84
N ILE A 75 -11.06 -5.90 -8.23
CA ILE A 75 -10.52 -6.98 -9.06
C ILE A 75 -10.67 -8.32 -8.35
N PHE A 76 -10.34 -8.39 -7.06
CA PHE A 76 -10.50 -9.59 -6.25
C PHE A 76 -11.96 -10.07 -6.25
N CYS A 77 -12.91 -9.17 -5.98
CA CYS A 77 -14.34 -9.48 -6.04
C CYS A 77 -14.77 -9.98 -7.42
N GLN A 78 -14.31 -9.37 -8.52
CA GLN A 78 -14.61 -9.85 -9.87
C GLN A 78 -14.07 -11.25 -10.14
N ILE A 79 -12.83 -11.55 -9.75
CA ILE A 79 -12.23 -12.87 -9.90
C ILE A 79 -13.02 -13.91 -9.09
N HIS A 80 -13.38 -13.59 -7.85
CA HIS A 80 -14.18 -14.48 -7.01
C HIS A 80 -15.59 -14.72 -7.59
N MET A 81 -16.28 -13.68 -8.05
CA MET A 81 -17.59 -13.83 -8.71
C MET A 81 -17.51 -14.67 -9.98
N ARG A 82 -16.48 -14.48 -10.80
CA ARG A 82 -16.25 -15.26 -12.03
C ARG A 82 -15.93 -16.72 -11.72
N ASN A 83 -15.12 -16.99 -10.69
CA ASN A 83 -14.83 -18.34 -10.23
C ASN A 83 -16.08 -19.05 -9.68
N LEU A 84 -16.92 -18.34 -8.92
CA LEU A 84 -18.22 -18.84 -8.43
C LEU A 84 -19.19 -19.15 -9.58
N GLN A 85 -19.23 -18.31 -10.62
CA GLN A 85 -20.03 -18.57 -11.82
C GLN A 85 -19.52 -19.80 -12.56
N ASN A 86 -18.22 -19.96 -12.75
CA ASN A 86 -17.63 -21.14 -13.40
C ASN A 86 -17.89 -22.45 -12.63
N MET A 87 -17.91 -22.40 -11.29
CA MET A 87 -18.16 -23.58 -10.45
C MET A 87 -19.61 -24.09 -10.57
N LYS A 88 -20.57 -23.23 -10.93
CA LYS A 88 -21.96 -23.61 -11.19
C LYS A 88 -22.21 -24.24 -12.57
N ILE A 89 -21.23 -24.21 -13.48
CA ILE A 89 -21.39 -24.66 -14.87
C ILE A 89 -20.89 -26.09 -15.09
N LEU A 90 -20.34 -26.79 -14.08
CA LEU A 90 -20.09 -28.23 -14.21
C LEU A 90 -21.45 -28.94 -14.26
N PRO A 91 -21.92 -29.47 -15.41
CA PRO A 91 -23.14 -30.23 -15.42
C PRO A 91 -22.86 -31.48 -14.60
N TYR A 92 -23.71 -31.70 -13.59
CA TYR A 92 -23.79 -32.96 -12.88
C TYR A 92 -23.99 -34.04 -13.95
N LYS A 93 -22.94 -34.81 -14.29
CA LYS A 93 -23.11 -36.01 -15.09
C LYS A 93 -23.79 -37.01 -14.18
N GLU A 94 -25.10 -37.16 -14.33
CA GLU A 94 -25.84 -38.30 -13.80
C GLU A 94 -25.17 -39.57 -14.33
N ILE A 95 -24.67 -40.40 -13.39
CA ILE A 95 -24.26 -41.79 -13.60
C ILE A 95 -25.46 -42.66 -13.20
#